data_AF-X1NRV2-F1
#
_entry.id   AF-X1NRV2-F1
#
_cell.length_a   1.000
_cell.length_b   1.000
_cell.length_c   1.000
_cell.angle_alpha   90.00
_cell.angle_beta   90.00
_cell.angle_gamma   90.00
#
_symmetry.space_group_name_H-M   'P 1'
#
loop_
_entity.id
_entity.type
_entity.pdbx_description
1 polymer ?
#
loop_
_entity_poly.entity_id
_entity_poly.type
_entity_poly.pdbx_seq_one_letter_code
_entity_poly.pdbx_strand_id
1 'polypeptide(L)'
;AANNQVSGYTIVEGRPKLLLLTSQPEAISHFIHLLEKKEFQCEIRSIFNAPSSLDELQDYDACILDNISTFQLSQHQLNLFSRYIRDLGRGLIAVGGVNSFGLGGYQATVLEEVLPVYAGIQQKLISPTLSLV
;
A
#
# COMPACT_ATOMS: atom_id res chain seq x y z
N ALA A 1 2.71 38.86 14.67
CA ALA A 1 2.13 38.08 13.57
C ALA A 1 1.90 36.67 14.08
N ALA A 2 0.63 36.28 14.28
CA ALA A 2 0.27 34.99 14.89
C ALA A 2 -0.37 34.10 13.82
N ASN A 3 0.12 32.87 13.79
CA ASN A 3 -0.13 31.82 12.81
C ASN A 3 -1.61 31.39 12.81
N ASN A 4 -2.33 31.76 11.74
CA ASN A 4 -3.68 31.28 11.47
C ASN A 4 -3.57 29.99 10.64
N GLN A 5 -3.69 28.83 11.28
CA GLN A 5 -3.86 27.55 10.57
C GLN A 5 -5.27 27.03 10.86
N VAL A 6 -6.07 26.91 9.81
CA VAL A 6 -7.38 26.25 9.81
C VAL A 6 -7.26 25.06 8.87
N SER A 7 -7.47 23.87 9.42
CA SER A 7 -7.54 22.62 8.67
C SER A 7 -9.01 22.23 8.57
N GLY A 8 -9.56 22.23 7.36
CA GLY A 8 -10.88 21.68 7.08
C GLY A 8 -10.73 20.56 6.07
N TYR A 9 -11.28 19.39 6.36
CA TYR A 9 -11.40 18.31 5.38
C TYR A 9 -12.88 18.15 5.04
N THR A 10 -13.20 18.15 3.76
CA THR A 10 -14.54 17.82 3.25
C THR A 10 -14.48 16.39 2.77
N ILE A 11 -15.16 15.48 3.48
CA ILE A 11 -15.41 14.14 2.96
C ILE A 11 -16.55 14.28 1.96
N VAL A 12 -16.25 14.08 0.69
CA VAL A 12 -17.28 14.02 -0.36
C VAL A 12 -17.96 12.65 -0.21
N GLU A 13 -19.28 12.63 -0.06
CA GLU A 13 -20.11 11.41 -0.09
C GLU A 13 -20.16 10.81 -1.51
N GLY A 14 -18.99 10.47 -2.04
CA GLY A 14 -18.80 9.75 -3.29
C GLY A 14 -18.42 8.30 -3.03
N ARG A 15 -18.69 7.42 -4.00
CA ARG A 15 -18.19 6.04 -3.99
C ARG A 15 -16.66 6.06 -3.98
N PRO A 16 -15.97 5.46 -3.00
CA PRO A 16 -14.53 5.57 -2.90
C PRO A 16 -13.87 4.89 -4.10
N LYS A 17 -12.89 5.55 -4.70
CA LYS A 17 -12.18 5.04 -5.87
C LYS A 17 -10.89 4.35 -5.43
N LEU A 18 -10.77 3.06 -5.75
CA LEU A 18 -9.65 2.20 -5.39
C LEU A 18 -8.84 1.85 -6.63
N LEU A 19 -7.53 2.05 -6.56
CA LEU A 19 -6.60 1.51 -7.55
C LEU A 19 -6.08 0.16 -7.09
N LEU A 20 -6.19 -0.86 -7.93
CA LEU A 20 -5.66 -2.19 -7.66
C LEU A 20 -4.55 -2.54 -8.66
N LEU A 21 -3.34 -2.72 -8.13
CA LEU A 21 -2.17 -3.14 -8.88
C LEU A 21 -1.95 -4.63 -8.66
N THR A 22 -2.15 -5.42 -9.71
CA THR A 22 -1.96 -6.88 -9.67
C THR A 22 -1.27 -7.39 -10.94
N SER A 23 -0.56 -8.50 -10.81
CA SER A 23 -0.06 -9.27 -11.96
C SER A 23 -1.02 -10.40 -12.36
N GLN A 24 -2.05 -10.68 -11.57
CA GLN A 24 -2.98 -11.81 -11.74
C GLN A 24 -4.43 -11.36 -11.51
N PRO A 25 -5.03 -10.61 -12.46
CA PRO A 25 -6.38 -10.06 -12.29
C PRO A 25 -7.46 -11.12 -12.06
N GLU A 26 -7.29 -12.33 -12.62
CA GLU A 26 -8.23 -13.44 -12.42
C GLU A 26 -8.25 -13.95 -10.97
N ALA A 27 -7.08 -14.02 -10.32
CA ALA A 27 -6.95 -14.54 -8.96
C ALA A 27 -7.63 -13.63 -7.92
N ILE A 28 -7.69 -12.33 -8.18
CA ILE A 28 -8.28 -11.33 -7.30
C ILE A 28 -9.72 -10.94 -7.66
N SER A 29 -10.27 -11.50 -8.74
CA SER A 29 -11.61 -11.18 -9.26
C SER A 29 -12.73 -11.27 -8.20
N HIS A 30 -12.70 -12.28 -7.34
CA HIS A 30 -13.68 -12.43 -6.26
C HIS A 30 -13.61 -11.31 -5.21
N PHE A 31 -12.40 -10.83 -4.89
CA PHE A 31 -12.20 -9.73 -3.96
C PHE A 31 -12.71 -8.42 -4.55
N ILE A 32 -12.47 -8.20 -5.85
CA ILE A 32 -12.97 -7.01 -6.57
C ILE A 32 -14.49 -7.00 -6.61
N HIS A 33 -15.12 -8.13 -6.94
CA HIS A 33 -16.57 -8.26 -6.93
C HIS A 33 -17.18 -7.94 -5.56
N LEU A 34 -16.49 -8.29 -4.47
CA LEU A 34 -16.91 -7.96 -3.12
C LEU A 34 -16.83 -6.45 -2.85
N LEU A 35 -15.75 -5.79 -3.28
CA LEU A 35 -15.58 -4.33 -3.15
C LEU A 35 -16.63 -3.58 -3.97
N GLU A 36 -16.86 -3.99 -5.22
CA GLU A 36 -17.89 -3.37 -6.07
C GLU A 36 -19.30 -3.53 -5.49
N LYS A 37 -19.62 -4.68 -4.89
CA LYS A 37 -20.87 -4.90 -4.13
C LYS A 37 -21.02 -3.98 -2.91
N LYS A 38 -19.91 -3.48 -2.37
CA LYS A 38 -19.87 -2.51 -1.28
C LYS A 38 -19.78 -1.07 -1.79
N GLU A 39 -20.08 -0.88 -3.07
CA GLU A 39 -20.11 0.42 -3.75
C GLU A 39 -18.75 1.10 -3.90
N PHE A 40 -17.64 0.36 -3.81
CA PHE A 40 -16.33 0.88 -4.19
C PHE A 40 -16.17 0.88 -5.71
N GLN A 41 -15.60 1.95 -6.26
CA GLN A 41 -15.19 2.01 -7.67
C GLN A 41 -13.78 1.44 -7.79
N CYS A 42 -13.62 0.24 -8.32
CA CYS A 42 -12.32 -0.41 -8.45
C CYS A 42 -11.76 -0.24 -9.86
N GLU A 43 -10.52 0.22 -9.97
CA GLU A 43 -9.77 0.25 -11.22
C GLU A 43 -8.60 -0.72 -11.12
N ILE A 44 -8.56 -1.69 -12.03
CA ILE A 44 -7.49 -2.69 -12.09
C ILE A 44 -6.45 -2.23 -13.08
N ARG A 45 -5.19 -2.15 -12.65
CA ARG A 45 -4.06 -1.94 -13.54
C ARG A 45 -3.01 -3.01 -13.34
N SER A 46 -2.31 -3.32 -14.43
CA SER A 46 -1.06 -4.07 -14.36
C SER A 46 0.03 -3.20 -13.74
N ILE A 47 1.01 -3.84 -13.10
CA ILE A 47 2.18 -3.16 -12.54
C ILE A 47 2.94 -2.32 -13.57
N PHE A 48 2.94 -2.73 -14.84
CA PHE A 48 3.59 -1.99 -15.95
C PHE A 48 2.89 -0.68 -16.28
N ASN A 49 1.62 -0.54 -15.91
CA ASN A 49 0.82 0.67 -16.06
C ASN A 49 0.54 1.33 -14.71
N ALA A 50 1.42 1.08 -13.72
CA ALA A 50 1.33 1.76 -12.44
C ALA A 50 1.49 3.28 -12.63
N PRO A 51 0.77 4.10 -11.85
CA PRO A 51 0.83 5.55 -11.96
C PRO A 51 2.25 6.10 -11.93
N SER A 52 2.49 7.09 -12.78
CA SER A 52 3.81 7.70 -12.96
C SER A 52 3.96 9.06 -12.29
N SER A 53 2.85 9.60 -11.75
CA SER A 53 2.74 10.92 -11.17
C SER A 53 1.81 10.92 -9.95
N LEU A 54 1.96 11.94 -9.10
CA LEU A 54 1.08 12.13 -7.95
C LEU A 54 -0.33 12.58 -8.38
N ASP A 55 -0.42 13.31 -9.51
CA ASP A 55 -1.69 13.78 -10.07
C ASP A 55 -2.58 12.62 -10.51
N GLU A 56 -2.00 11.55 -11.09
CA GLU A 56 -2.76 10.33 -11.39
C GLU A 56 -3.19 9.60 -10.11
N LEU A 57 -2.36 9.61 -9.07
CA LEU A 57 -2.66 8.93 -7.81
C LEU A 57 -3.74 9.66 -7.01
N GLN A 58 -3.85 10.99 -7.09
CA GLN A 58 -4.78 11.79 -6.28
C GLN A 58 -6.26 11.44 -6.53
N ASP A 59 -6.55 10.90 -7.72
CA ASP A 59 -7.88 10.46 -8.15
C ASP A 59 -8.38 9.24 -7.37
N TYR A 60 -7.49 8.53 -6.65
CA TYR A 60 -7.80 7.34 -5.87
C TYR A 60 -7.74 7.63 -4.37
N ASP A 61 -8.72 7.12 -3.64
CA ASP A 61 -8.78 7.22 -2.17
C ASP A 61 -7.85 6.23 -1.48
N ALA A 62 -7.63 5.06 -2.10
CA ALA A 62 -6.62 4.11 -1.68
C ALA A 62 -6.05 3.29 -2.84
N CYS A 63 -4.82 2.81 -2.65
CA CYS A 63 -4.14 1.89 -3.56
C CYS A 63 -3.95 0.51 -2.90
N ILE A 64 -4.17 -0.54 -3.68
CA ILE A 64 -4.01 -1.94 -3.27
C ILE A 64 -2.87 -2.55 -4.10
N LEU A 65 -1.82 -3.00 -3.43
CA LEU A 65 -0.71 -3.75 -4.01
C LEU A 65 -0.95 -5.24 -3.79
N ASP A 66 -1.29 -5.96 -4.85
CA ASP A 66 -1.58 -7.40 -4.79
C ASP A 66 -0.38 -8.23 -5.29
N ASN A 67 0.31 -8.88 -4.34
CA ASN A 67 1.45 -9.73 -4.62
C ASN A 67 2.52 -9.06 -5.50
N ILE A 68 2.76 -7.76 -5.27
CA ILE A 68 3.70 -6.93 -6.04
C ILE A 68 5.04 -6.87 -5.32
N SER A 69 6.13 -7.07 -6.07
CA SER A 69 7.50 -6.91 -5.58
C SER A 69 8.01 -5.48 -5.78
N THR A 70 8.86 -4.99 -4.86
CA THR A 70 9.55 -3.71 -5.03
C THR A 70 10.47 -3.70 -6.24
N PHE A 71 10.97 -4.86 -6.69
CA PHE A 71 11.81 -4.97 -7.88
C PHE A 71 11.06 -4.62 -9.18
N GLN A 72 9.73 -4.66 -9.16
CA GLN A 72 8.89 -4.28 -10.28
C GLN A 72 8.54 -2.78 -10.27
N LEU A 73 8.90 -2.07 -9.20
CA LEU A 73 8.65 -0.65 -9.02
C LEU A 73 9.96 0.12 -9.15
N SER A 74 9.92 1.23 -9.89
CA SER A 74 11.04 2.16 -9.89
C SER A 74 11.17 2.89 -8.55
N GLN A 75 12.37 3.38 -8.23
CA GLN A 75 12.58 4.21 -7.04
C GLN A 75 11.66 5.44 -7.02
N HIS A 76 11.38 6.01 -8.19
CA HIS A 76 10.42 7.10 -8.35
C HIS A 76 9.02 6.69 -7.91
N GLN A 77 8.53 5.54 -8.36
CA GLN A 77 7.21 5.02 -7.97
C GLN A 77 7.12 4.70 -6.46
N LEU A 78 8.17 4.14 -5.87
CA LEU A 78 8.21 3.91 -4.42
C LEU A 78 8.10 5.22 -3.63
N ASN A 79 8.80 6.26 -4.09
CA ASN A 79 8.69 7.59 -3.50
C ASN A 79 7.31 8.23 -3.74
N LEU A 80 6.68 7.99 -4.89
CA LEU A 80 5.31 8.45 -5.17
C LEU A 80 4.30 7.84 -4.20
N PHE A 81 4.37 6.52 -3.94
CA PHE A 81 3.48 5.88 -2.96
C PHE A 81 3.66 6.44 -1.56
N SER A 82 4.89 6.78 -1.17
CA SER A 82 5.16 7.44 0.11
C SER A 82 4.48 8.80 0.22
N ARG A 83 4.63 9.64 -0.81
CA ARG A 83 3.99 10.97 -0.87
C ARG A 83 2.47 10.87 -0.95
N TYR A 84 1.95 9.91 -1.70
CA TYR A 84 0.53 9.61 -1.77
C TYR A 84 -0.09 9.34 -0.38
N ILE A 85 0.63 8.65 0.50
CA ILE A 85 0.17 8.39 1.87
C ILE A 85 0.41 9.62 2.77
N ARG A 86 1.64 10.14 2.80
CA ARG A 86 2.07 11.16 3.77
C ARG A 86 1.54 12.56 3.44
N ASP A 87 1.52 12.93 2.16
CA ASP A 87 1.18 14.27 1.70
C ASP A 87 -0.32 14.39 1.37
N LEU A 88 -0.90 13.36 0.72
CA LEU A 88 -2.33 13.36 0.34
C LEU A 88 -3.25 12.65 1.35
N GLY A 89 -2.70 11.98 2.36
CA GLY A 89 -3.49 11.30 3.40
C GLY A 89 -4.30 10.10 2.88
N ARG A 90 -3.84 9.46 1.81
CA ARG A 90 -4.56 8.36 1.15
C ARG A 90 -4.15 6.98 1.68
N GLY A 91 -5.00 5.99 1.45
CA GLY A 91 -4.79 4.63 1.95
C GLY A 91 -3.83 3.79 1.10
N LEU A 92 -3.00 2.98 1.73
CA LEU A 92 -2.25 1.92 1.06
C LEU A 92 -2.56 0.58 1.72
N ILE A 93 -2.90 -0.42 0.89
CA ILE A 93 -3.14 -1.79 1.31
C ILE A 93 -2.15 -2.67 0.56
N ALA A 94 -1.40 -3.51 1.28
CA ALA A 94 -0.54 -4.53 0.69
C ALA A 94 -1.14 -5.91 0.97
N VAL A 95 -1.46 -6.65 -0.09
CA VAL A 95 -1.92 -8.04 -0.01
C VAL A 95 -0.71 -8.95 -0.13
N GLY A 96 -0.56 -9.84 0.85
CA GLY A 96 0.55 -10.77 0.90
C GLY A 96 0.53 -11.82 -0.19
N GLY A 97 1.72 -12.31 -0.53
CA GLY A 97 1.94 -13.39 -1.47
C GLY A 97 3.43 -13.71 -1.56
N VAL A 98 3.79 -14.59 -2.48
CA VAL A 98 5.17 -15.04 -2.67
C VAL A 98 6.14 -13.91 -3.06
N ASN A 99 5.63 -12.83 -3.66
CA ASN A 99 6.40 -11.69 -4.15
C ASN A 99 6.22 -10.43 -3.29
N SER A 100 5.65 -10.54 -2.09
CA SER A 100 5.40 -9.39 -1.19
C SER A 100 6.25 -9.46 0.09
N PHE A 101 6.31 -8.33 0.80
CA PHE A 101 7.01 -8.19 2.08
C PHE A 101 8.49 -8.62 1.98
N GLY A 102 8.95 -9.54 2.84
CA GLY A 102 10.36 -9.95 2.90
C GLY A 102 10.89 -10.50 1.58
N LEU A 103 10.20 -11.48 0.99
CA LEU A 103 10.59 -12.05 -0.32
C LEU A 103 10.39 -11.04 -1.46
N GLY A 104 9.42 -10.14 -1.30
CA GLY A 104 9.15 -9.06 -2.23
C GLY A 104 10.14 -7.89 -2.21
N GLY A 105 11.11 -7.88 -1.30
CA GLY A 105 12.12 -6.82 -1.18
C GLY A 105 11.61 -5.55 -0.51
N TYR A 106 10.62 -5.64 0.39
CA TYR A 106 10.04 -4.46 1.06
C TYR A 106 10.96 -3.95 2.17
N GLN A 107 11.83 -4.81 2.70
CA GLN A 107 12.76 -4.46 3.76
C GLN A 107 13.69 -3.33 3.33
N ALA A 108 13.93 -2.37 4.23
CA ALA A 108 14.73 -1.18 4.01
C ALA A 108 14.25 -0.34 2.80
N THR A 109 12.96 -0.41 2.47
CA THR A 109 12.34 0.45 1.46
C THR A 109 11.33 1.40 2.08
N VAL A 110 10.94 2.41 1.31
CA VAL A 110 9.92 3.36 1.72
C VAL A 110 8.57 2.69 1.99
N LEU A 111 8.30 1.52 1.36
CA LEU A 111 7.10 0.74 1.66
C LEU A 111 7.11 0.16 3.07
N GLU A 112 8.25 -0.30 3.58
CA GLU A 112 8.34 -0.78 4.98
C GLU A 112 8.12 0.36 5.98
N GLU A 113 8.54 1.59 5.66
CA GLU A 113 8.31 2.75 6.54
C GLU A 113 6.84 3.15 6.64
N VAL A 114 6.05 2.97 5.57
CA VAL A 114 4.63 3.38 5.53
C VAL A 114 3.67 2.27 5.91
N LEU A 115 4.09 1.00 5.80
CA LEU A 115 3.28 -0.14 6.17
C LEU A 115 3.36 -0.40 7.69
N PRO A 116 2.27 -0.91 8.31
CA PRO A 116 2.21 -1.15 9.75
C PRO A 116 2.97 -2.41 10.20
N VAL A 117 3.81 -3.01 9.34
CA VAL A 117 4.49 -4.28 9.58
C VAL A 117 5.94 -4.23 9.11
N TYR A 118 6.83 -4.90 9.84
CA TYR A 118 8.20 -5.14 9.40
C TYR A 118 8.23 -6.28 8.38
N ALA A 119 8.88 -6.07 7.24
CA ALA A 119 8.93 -7.04 6.16
C ALA A 119 9.94 -8.18 6.42
N GLY A 120 10.96 -7.91 7.24
CA GLY A 120 12.00 -8.89 7.59
C GLY A 120 11.55 -9.94 8.61
N ILE A 121 12.25 -11.08 8.61
CA ILE A 121 12.07 -12.12 9.63
C ILE A 121 12.61 -11.60 10.96
N GLN A 122 11.71 -11.33 11.92
CA GLN A 122 12.09 -11.05 13.29
C GLN A 122 12.54 -12.36 13.93
N GLN A 123 13.86 -12.57 14.06
CA GLN A 123 14.38 -13.68 14.85
C GLN A 123 13.97 -13.45 16.31
N LYS A 124 13.01 -14.23 16.79
CA LYS A 124 12.65 -14.27 18.21
C LYS A 124 13.83 -14.88 18.95
N LEU A 125 14.71 -14.05 19.49
CA LEU A 125 15.74 -14.45 20.45
C LEU A 125 15.04 -14.92 21.72
N ILE A 126 14.58 -16.17 21.72
CA ILE A 126 14.31 -16.90 22.95
C ILE A 126 15.67 -17.20 23.53
N SER A 127 16.15 -16.39 24.46
CA SER A 127 17.25 -16.80 25.34
C SER A 127 16.65 -17.78 26.35
N PRO A 128 16.90 -19.10 26.24
CA PRO A 128 16.45 -20.02 27.29
C PRO A 128 17.24 -19.69 28.56
N THR A 129 16.54 -19.34 29.63
CA THR A 129 17.14 -19.20 30.95
C THR A 129 17.49 -20.60 31.46
N LEU A 130 18.75 -21.00 31.31
CA LEU A 130 19.30 -22.17 31.98
C LEU A 130 19.14 -21.99 33.49
N SER A 131 18.30 -22.83 34.10
CA SER A 131 18.35 -23.08 35.55
C SER A 131 18.91 -24.48 35.73
N LEU A 132 20.05 -24.56 36.42
CA LEU A 132 20.65 -25.81 36.90
C LEU A 132 19.95 -26.18 38.21
N VAL A 133 19.43 -27.41 38.32
CA VAL A 133 19.02 -28.06 39.59
C VAL A 133 19.82 -29.33 39.73
#